data_AF-A0AAE2XXK5-F1
#
_entry.id   AF-A0AAE2XXK5-F1
#
_cell.length_a   1.000
_cell.length_b   1.000
_cell.length_c   1.000
_cell.angle_alpha   90.00
_cell.angle_beta   90.00
_cell.angle_gamma   90.00
#
_symmetry.space_group_name_H-M   'P 1'
#
loop_
_entity.id
_entity.type
_entity.pdbx_description
1 polymer ?
#
loop_
_entity_poly.entity_id
_entity_poly.type
_entity_poly.pdbx_seq_one_letter_code
_entity_poly.pdbx_strand_id
1 'polypeptide(L)' 'MKCAVINCGKILEEGNYVTIGGKKYCKECAVLIAREELSQFSTYTDPKAESNK' A
#
# COMPACT_ATOMS: atom_id res chain seq x y z
N MET A 1 15.00 -1.38 -9.44
CA MET A 1 14.37 -2.25 -8.41
C MET A 1 13.06 -2.79 -8.98
N LYS A 2 12.56 -3.96 -8.58
CA LYS A 2 11.30 -4.54 -9.11
C LYS A 2 10.21 -4.59 -8.05
N CYS A 3 8.96 -4.58 -8.48
CA CYS A 3 7.80 -4.73 -7.61
C CYS A 3 7.89 -6.03 -6.81
N ALA A 4 7.57 -6.00 -5.52
CA ALA A 4 7.60 -7.16 -4.64
C ALA A 4 6.53 -8.22 -4.99
N VAL A 5 5.52 -7.88 -5.81
CA VAL A 5 4.56 -8.86 -6.33
C VAL A 5 5.23 -9.70 -7.41
N ILE A 6 5.36 -11.00 -7.15
CA ILE A 6 6.03 -11.99 -8.01
C ILE A 6 5.47 -11.94 -9.45
N ASN A 7 4.15 -11.81 -9.61
CA ASN A 7 3.48 -11.77 -10.91
C ASN A 7 3.42 -10.39 -11.57
N CYS A 8 3.85 -9.32 -10.90
CA CYS A 8 3.75 -7.98 -11.47
C CYS A 8 4.86 -7.72 -12.49
N GLY A 9 6.10 -8.12 -12.18
CA GLY A 9 7.26 -7.92 -13.06
C GLY A 9 7.64 -6.45 -13.34
N LYS A 10 6.85 -5.46 -12.91
CA LYS A 10 7.11 -4.04 -13.15
C LYS A 10 8.40 -3.58 -12.46
N ILE A 11 9.18 -2.81 -13.20
CA ILE A 11 10.33 -2.09 -12.68
C ILE A 11 9.80 -0.87 -11.91
N LEU A 12 10.25 -0.72 -10.66
CA LEU A 12 9.95 0.44 -9.84
C LEU A 12 10.95 1.54 -10.17
N GLU A 13 10.41 2.65 -10.68
CA GLU A 13 11.16 3.89 -10.85
C GLU A 13 11.31 4.62 -9.52
N GLU A 14 12.37 5.41 -9.40
CA GLU A 14 12.67 6.14 -8.18
C GLU A 14 11.55 7.16 -7.88
N GLY A 15 10.93 7.05 -6.70
CA GLY A 15 9.76 7.85 -6.32
C GLY A 15 8.40 7.33 -6.80
N ASN A 16 8.35 6.29 -7.64
CA ASN A 16 7.09 5.72 -8.16
C ASN A 16 6.76 4.34 -7.56
N TYR A 17 6.91 4.21 -6.25
CA TYR A 17 6.59 2.99 -5.51
C TYR A 17 5.97 3.30 -4.14
N VAL A 18 5.25 2.34 -3.59
CA VAL A 18 4.64 2.38 -2.26
C VAL A 18 5.32 1.32 -1.39
N THR A 19 5.58 1.63 -0.13
CA THR A 19 6.18 0.67 0.81
C THR A 19 5.10 0.22 1.79
N ILE A 20 4.82 -1.08 1.84
CA ILE A 20 3.85 -1.70 2.75
C ILE A 20 4.58 -2.82 3.49
N GLY A 21 4.58 -2.80 4.82
CA GLY A 21 5.24 -3.84 5.63
C GLY A 21 6.73 -4.05 5.32
N GLY A 22 7.45 -2.99 4.93
CA GLY A 22 8.86 -3.05 4.53
C GLY A 22 9.13 -3.57 3.10
N LYS A 23 8.09 -3.97 2.36
CA LYS A 23 8.19 -4.37 0.95
C LYS A 23 7.76 -3.24 0.03
N LYS A 24 8.45 -3.09 -1.12
CA LYS A 24 8.15 -2.04 -2.11
C LYS A 24 7.29 -2.58 -3.26
N TYR A 25 6.21 -1.88 -3.56
CA TYR A 25 5.19 -2.24 -4.54
C TYR A 25 5.00 -1.12 -5.55
N CYS A 26 4.60 -1.45 -6.79
CA CYS A 26 4.14 -0.45 -7.73
C CYS A 26 2.77 0.08 -7.29
N LYS A 27 2.37 1.27 -7.75
CA LYS A 27 1.10 1.90 -7.33
C LYS A 27 -0.12 0.99 -7.55
N GLU A 28 -0.23 0.32 -8.69
CA GLU A 28 -1.35 -0.58 -8.97
C GLU A 28 -1.42 -1.77 -8.01
N CYS A 29 -0.30 -2.47 -7.79
CA CYS A 29 -0.26 -3.58 -6.85
C CYS A 29 -0.43 -3.10 -5.40
N ALA A 30 0.09 -1.92 -5.06
CA ALA A 30 -0.07 -1.35 -3.73
C ALA A 30 -1.54 -1.08 -3.40
N VAL A 31 -2.36 -0.66 -4.36
CA VAL A 31 -3.80 -0.46 -4.13
C VAL A 31 -4.51 -1.78 -3.84
N LEU A 32 -4.15 -2.86 -4.54
CA LEU A 32 -4.72 -4.19 -4.32
C LEU A 32 -4.30 -4.75 -2.95
N ILE A 33 -2.99 -4.71 -2.65
CA ILE A 33 -2.43 -5.19 -1.38
C ILE A 33 -2.96 -4.35 -0.21
N ALA A 34 -3.00 -3.02 -0.33
CA ALA A 34 -3.53 -2.15 0.71
C ALA A 34 -5.00 -2.42 1.00
N ARG A 35 -5.80 -2.77 -0.02
CA ARG A 35 -7.21 -3.18 0.17
C ARG A 35 -7.33 -4.49 0.92
N GLU A 36 -6.53 -5.50 0.59
CA GLU A 36 -6.51 -6.79 1.31
C GLU A 36 -5.98 -6.67 2.75
N GLU A 37 -4.95 -5.85 2.96
CA GLU A 37 -4.41 -5.57 4.29
C GLU A 37 -5.38 -4.71 5.13
N LEU A 38 -6.11 -3.77 4.55
CA LEU A 38 -7.16 -3.01 5.24
C LEU A 38 -8.31 -3.90 5.74
N SER A 39 -8.62 -5.00 5.04
CA SER A 39 -9.57 -5.99 5.55
C SER A 39 -9.05 -6.80 6.75
N GLN A 40 -7.74 -6.92 6.94
CA GLN A 40 -7.13 -7.54 8.14
C GLN A 40 -6.74 -6.51 9.22
N PHE A 41 -6.55 -5.25 8.84
CA PHE A 41 -6.21 -4.12 9.71
C PHE A 41 -7.46 -3.37 10.21
N SER A 42 -8.63 -4.02 10.21
CA SER A 42 -9.86 -3.49 10.84
C SER A 42 -9.79 -3.46 12.39
N THR A 43 -8.61 -3.65 12.98
CA THR A 43 -8.40 -3.54 14.43
C THR A 43 -7.32 -2.55 14.85
N TYR A 44 -6.63 -1.87 13.93
CA TYR A 44 -5.65 -0.85 14.30
C TYR A 44 -6.16 0.57 13.99
N THR A 45 -7.01 1.03 14.93
CA THR A 45 -7.16 2.40 15.46
C THR A 45 -7.67 3.53 14.53
N ASP A 46 -8.98 3.77 14.56
CA ASP A 46 -9.72 4.93 15.16
C ASP A 46 -9.16 6.39 15.08
N PRO A 47 -10.01 7.42 15.27
CA PRO A 47 -10.64 8.28 14.27
C PRO A 47 -9.97 9.66 14.13
N LYS A 48 -9.84 10.20 12.91
CA LYS A 48 -9.62 11.64 12.70
C LYS A 48 -10.01 12.07 11.28
N ALA A 49 -11.32 12.09 11.03
CA ALA A 49 -11.88 13.08 10.12
C ALA A 49 -12.38 14.24 11.01
N GLU A 50 -11.57 15.31 11.04
CA GLU A 50 -11.94 16.73 11.20
C GLU A 50 -13.24 17.02 11.97
N SER A 51 -13.19 17.36 13.26
CA SER A 51 -13.13 18.76 13.74
C SER A 51 -13.92 19.77 12.89
N ASN A 52 -15.15 20.05 13.33
CA ASN A 52 -15.67 21.40 13.57
C ASN A 52 -16.16 22.21 12.34
N LYS A 53 -17.48 22.19 12.12
CA LYS A 53 -18.30 23.42 12.02
C LYS A 53 -19.77 23.14 12.27
#